data_AF-A2C419-F1
#
_entry.id   AF-A2C419-F1
#
_cell.length_a   1.000
_cell.length_b   1.000
_cell.length_c   1.000
_cell.angle_alpha   90.00
_cell.angle_beta   90.00
_cell.angle_gamma   90.00
#
_symmetry.space_group_name_H-M   'P 1'
#
loop_
_entity.id
_entity.type
_entity.pdbx_description
1 polymer ?
#
loop_
_entity_poly.entity_id
_entity_poly.type
_entity_poly.pdbx_seq_one_letter_code
_entity_poly.pdbx_strand_id
1 'polypeptide(L)'
;MWRGYFKKATNMTFIDIDESCLRFEESEINILIGDQSDKSFLNKVIENHGPFDVIIDDGSHLCNDQITSFKSLWPAIKDNGIYLVEDTHTSYWPGFGGGYRNEASFIEFSKRIVDRMHTWWTDQDELFPYNQQPININSVRFYDSIIAFTKKENRTHPFNITSVNGKISKDRRAFGLRERESLFDKDSKFHQN
;
A
#
# COMPACT_ATOMS: atom_id res chain seq x y z
N MET A 1 3.99 -16.32 18.34
CA MET A 1 3.42 -16.80 17.06
C MET A 1 4.41 -16.64 15.91
N TRP A 2 4.82 -15.41 15.57
CA TRP A 2 5.65 -15.10 14.41
C TRP A 2 7.00 -15.80 14.37
N ARG A 3 7.69 -15.96 15.51
CA ARG A 3 8.91 -16.78 15.60
C ARG A 3 8.72 -18.23 15.11
N GLY A 4 7.59 -18.84 15.44
CA GLY A 4 7.28 -20.21 15.02
C GLY A 4 6.91 -20.30 13.54
N TYR A 5 6.30 -19.25 12.98
CA TYR A 5 5.90 -19.17 11.57
C TYR A 5 7.11 -18.84 10.67
N PHE A 6 7.85 -17.79 11.01
CA PHE A 6 9.04 -17.34 10.30
C PHE A 6 10.31 -17.99 10.86
N LYS A 7 10.42 -19.31 10.72
CA LYS A 7 11.56 -20.10 11.26
C LYS A 7 12.95 -19.67 10.76
N LYS A 8 13.02 -18.88 9.70
CA LYS A 8 14.27 -18.36 9.11
C LYS A 8 14.49 -16.87 9.37
N ALA A 9 13.59 -16.20 10.06
CA ALA A 9 13.77 -14.80 10.40
C ALA A 9 14.81 -14.71 11.52
N THR A 10 15.90 -13.99 11.24
CA THR A 10 17.04 -13.79 12.15
C THR A 10 17.01 -12.40 12.80
N ASN A 11 16.01 -11.59 12.48
CA ASN A 11 15.84 -10.25 13.02
C ASN A 11 14.34 -9.90 13.02
N MET A 12 13.70 -10.03 14.18
CA MET A 12 12.32 -9.62 14.39
C MET A 12 12.32 -8.36 15.25
N THR A 13 11.58 -7.35 14.80
CA THR A 13 11.43 -6.08 15.53
C THR A 13 9.97 -5.92 15.88
N PHE A 14 9.68 -5.72 17.16
CA PHE A 14 8.36 -5.42 17.68
C PHE A 14 8.37 -4.01 18.28
N ILE A 15 7.28 -3.28 18.06
CA ILE A 15 7.10 -1.93 18.55
C ILE A 15 5.89 -1.95 19.47
N ASP A 16 6.02 -1.38 20.66
CA ASP A 16 4.90 -1.17 21.58
C ASP A 16 5.13 0.12 22.38
N ILE A 17 4.06 0.77 22.83
CA ILE A 17 4.16 1.93 23.72
C ILE A 17 4.31 1.50 25.19
N ASP A 18 3.87 0.29 25.54
CA ASP A 18 3.98 -0.25 26.89
C ASP A 18 5.41 -0.75 27.18
N GLU A 19 6.11 -0.05 28.08
CA GLU A 19 7.44 -0.45 28.55
C GLU A 19 7.49 -1.88 29.10
N SER A 20 6.37 -2.41 29.59
CA SER A 20 6.31 -3.79 30.10
C SER A 20 6.64 -4.83 29.02
N CYS A 21 6.49 -4.49 27.74
CA CYS A 21 6.81 -5.36 26.61
C CYS A 21 8.31 -5.67 26.50
N LEU A 22 9.21 -4.86 27.09
CA LEU A 22 10.66 -5.15 27.12
C LEU A 22 10.98 -6.53 27.70
N ARG A 23 10.12 -7.08 28.58
CA ARG A 23 10.29 -8.43 29.14
C ARG A 23 10.26 -9.55 28.09
N PHE A 24 9.79 -9.27 26.87
CA PHE A 24 9.71 -10.22 25.77
C PHE A 24 10.93 -10.17 24.84
N GLU A 25 11.90 -9.30 25.13
CA GLU A 25 13.15 -9.22 24.38
C GLU A 25 13.98 -10.49 24.55
N GLU A 26 14.46 -11.02 23.43
CA GLU A 26 15.25 -12.26 23.38
C GLU A 26 16.25 -12.19 22.22
N SER A 27 17.13 -13.20 22.11
CA SER A 27 17.98 -13.33 20.91
C SER A 27 17.12 -13.36 19.63
N GLU A 28 17.48 -12.50 18.67
CA GLU A 28 16.78 -12.31 17.38
C GLU A 28 15.40 -11.63 17.47
N ILE A 29 14.95 -11.22 18.67
CA ILE A 29 13.72 -10.48 18.92
C ILE A 29 14.07 -9.17 19.63
N ASN A 30 13.96 -8.06 18.91
CA ASN A 30 14.16 -6.72 19.45
C ASN A 30 12.79 -6.14 19.85
N ILE A 31 12.69 -5.58 21.05
CA ILE A 31 11.51 -4.84 21.48
C ILE A 31 11.87 -3.36 21.55
N LEU A 32 11.16 -2.53 20.78
CA LEU A 32 11.38 -1.10 20.73
C LEU A 32 10.18 -0.39 21.37
N ILE A 33 10.45 0.42 22.39
CA ILE A 33 9.40 1.22 23.02
C ILE A 33 9.19 2.52 22.26
N GLY A 34 7.99 2.72 21.73
CA GLY A 34 7.63 3.91 20.99
C GLY A 34 6.23 3.89 20.41
N ASP A 35 5.79 5.05 19.93
CA ASP A 35 4.45 5.26 19.38
C ASP A 35 4.48 5.11 17.85
N GLN A 36 3.57 4.30 17.30
CA GLN A 36 3.46 4.10 15.85
C GLN A 36 3.03 5.37 15.08
N SER A 37 2.49 6.36 15.76
CA SER A 37 2.13 7.67 15.20
C SER A 37 3.33 8.64 15.18
N ASP A 38 4.42 8.35 15.90
CA ASP A 38 5.64 9.16 15.90
C ASP A 38 6.54 8.81 14.70
N LYS A 39 6.46 9.66 13.68
CA LYS A 39 7.28 9.56 12.46
C LYS A 39 8.78 9.58 12.75
N SER A 40 9.23 10.35 13.75
CA SER A 40 10.65 10.47 14.08
C SER A 40 11.17 9.18 14.70
N PHE A 41 10.37 8.57 15.58
CA PHE A 41 10.64 7.24 16.09
C PHE A 41 10.65 6.20 14.96
N LEU A 42 9.63 6.15 14.11
CA LEU A 42 9.57 5.19 13.01
C LEU A 42 10.75 5.34 12.03
N ASN A 43 11.22 6.57 11.75
CA ASN A 43 12.41 6.79 10.94
C ASN A 43 13.65 6.17 11.58
N LYS A 44 13.84 6.30 12.90
CA LYS A 44 14.93 5.61 13.61
C LYS A 44 14.78 4.10 13.55
N VAL A 45 13.57 3.56 13.63
CA VAL A 45 13.34 2.12 13.46
C VAL A 45 13.78 1.66 12.07
N ILE A 46 13.41 2.41 11.03
CA ILE A 46 13.80 2.11 9.65
C ILE A 46 15.32 2.15 9.49
N GLU A 47 15.98 3.18 10.02
CA GLU A 47 17.42 3.36 9.93
C GLU A 47 18.20 2.21 10.60
N ASN A 48 17.71 1.72 11.73
CA ASN A 48 18.43 0.72 12.54
C ASN A 48 18.04 -0.74 12.23
N HIS A 49 16.80 -0.99 11.78
CA HIS A 49 16.26 -2.34 11.63
C HIS A 49 15.73 -2.64 10.22
N GLY A 50 15.57 -1.63 9.37
CA GLY A 50 15.13 -1.80 7.99
C GLY A 50 16.26 -2.25 7.04
N PRO A 51 15.93 -2.55 5.77
CA PRO A 51 14.58 -2.65 5.22
C PRO A 51 13.89 -3.96 5.63
N PHE A 52 12.57 -3.99 5.58
CA PHE A 52 11.74 -5.09 6.09
C PHE A 52 11.17 -5.96 4.96
N ASP A 53 11.14 -7.28 5.17
CA ASP A 53 10.47 -8.22 4.26
C ASP A 53 8.94 -8.20 4.47
N VAL A 54 8.52 -8.09 5.74
CA VAL A 54 7.12 -8.04 6.16
C VAL A 54 6.97 -7.00 7.27
N ILE A 55 5.91 -6.18 7.21
CA ILE A 55 5.44 -5.36 8.32
C ILE A 55 3.98 -5.71 8.60
N ILE A 56 3.63 -5.77 9.87
CA ILE A 56 2.27 -5.99 10.36
C ILE A 56 1.94 -4.83 11.30
N ASP A 57 0.89 -4.10 10.97
CA ASP A 57 0.34 -2.99 11.77
C ASP A 57 -0.88 -3.51 12.52
N ASP A 58 -0.65 -3.80 13.80
CA ASP A 58 -1.62 -4.32 14.76
C ASP A 58 -1.44 -3.58 16.11
N GLY A 59 -1.55 -2.25 16.07
CA GLY A 59 -1.32 -1.39 17.23
C GLY A 59 -2.57 -0.64 17.69
N SER A 60 -2.59 0.70 17.61
CA SER A 60 -3.66 1.51 18.23
C SER A 60 -5.04 1.38 17.55
N HIS A 61 -5.05 0.90 16.31
CA HIS A 61 -6.20 0.84 15.40
C HIS A 61 -6.88 2.18 15.11
N LEU A 62 -6.30 3.31 15.56
CA LEU A 62 -6.73 4.64 15.16
C LEU A 62 -6.42 4.84 13.68
N CYS A 63 -7.40 5.30 12.91
CA CYS A 63 -7.25 5.46 11.46
C CYS A 63 -6.06 6.34 11.09
N ASN A 64 -5.84 7.43 11.85
CA ASN A 64 -4.72 8.33 11.61
C ASN A 64 -3.37 7.68 11.88
N ASP A 65 -3.29 6.80 12.86
CA ASP A 65 -2.05 6.12 13.25
C ASP A 65 -1.70 5.08 12.19
N GLN A 66 -2.64 4.22 11.79
CA GLN A 66 -2.46 3.27 10.69
C GLN A 66 -2.01 3.97 9.38
N ILE A 67 -2.62 5.11 9.04
CA ILE A 67 -2.21 5.90 7.86
C ILE A 67 -0.80 6.46 8.03
N THR A 68 -0.46 6.94 9.23
CA THR A 68 0.86 7.54 9.54
C THR A 68 1.96 6.49 9.53
N SER A 69 1.74 5.34 10.15
CA SER A 69 2.64 4.19 10.16
C SER A 69 2.85 3.67 8.75
N PHE A 70 1.77 3.44 7.98
CA PHE A 70 1.87 3.02 6.58
C PHE A 70 2.74 3.98 5.75
N LYS A 71 2.46 5.29 5.81
CA LYS A 71 3.21 6.29 5.03
C LYS A 71 4.70 6.34 5.41
N SER A 72 5.02 6.18 6.69
CA SER A 72 6.39 6.24 7.19
C SER A 72 7.17 4.97 6.87
N LEU A 73 6.55 3.81 7.03
CA LEU A 73 7.21 2.50 6.96
C LEU A 73 7.20 1.88 5.56
N TRP A 74 6.22 2.22 4.71
CA TRP A 74 6.11 1.68 3.34
C TRP A 74 7.38 1.85 2.49
N PRO A 75 8.11 2.99 2.54
CA PRO A 75 9.39 3.12 1.84
C PRO A 75 10.42 2.06 2.23
N ALA A 76 10.40 1.58 3.48
CA ALA A 76 11.34 0.62 4.02
C ALA A 76 10.99 -0.87 3.73
N ILE A 77 9.84 -1.15 3.12
CA ILE A 77 9.51 -2.52 2.66
C ILE A 77 10.41 -2.89 1.46
N LYS A 78 10.95 -4.11 1.41
CA LYS A 78 11.75 -4.62 0.27
C LYS A 78 10.89 -4.88 -0.98
N ASP A 79 11.52 -5.00 -2.16
CA ASP A 79 10.82 -5.45 -3.38
C ASP A 79 10.17 -6.82 -3.15
N ASN A 80 8.89 -6.97 -3.53
CA ASN A 80 8.05 -8.15 -3.26
C ASN A 80 7.73 -8.39 -1.77
N GLY A 81 8.09 -7.46 -0.88
CA GLY A 81 7.69 -7.48 0.52
C GLY A 81 6.20 -7.15 0.73
N ILE A 82 5.73 -7.35 1.97
CA ILE A 82 4.31 -7.25 2.32
C ILE A 82 4.11 -6.30 3.51
N TYR A 83 3.11 -5.42 3.43
CA TYR A 83 2.61 -4.65 4.56
C TYR A 83 1.18 -5.10 4.85
N LEU A 84 0.90 -5.54 6.07
CA LEU A 84 -0.44 -5.92 6.51
C LEU A 84 -0.93 -4.92 7.55
N VAL A 85 -2.23 -4.63 7.53
CA VAL A 85 -2.92 -3.86 8.56
C VAL A 85 -4.08 -4.70 9.07
N GLU A 86 -4.08 -4.97 10.38
CA GLU A 86 -5.13 -5.70 11.08
C GLU A 86 -6.18 -4.73 11.65
N ASP A 87 -7.30 -5.28 12.10
CA ASP A 87 -8.41 -4.53 12.70
C ASP A 87 -8.91 -3.32 11.92
N THR A 88 -8.89 -3.43 10.59
CA THR A 88 -9.37 -2.36 9.69
C THR A 88 -10.87 -2.12 9.77
N HIS A 89 -11.63 -2.98 10.45
CA HIS A 89 -13.05 -2.73 10.77
C HIS A 89 -13.25 -1.48 11.65
N THR A 90 -12.25 -1.07 12.44
CA THR A 90 -12.30 0.19 13.22
C THR A 90 -12.44 1.42 12.32
N SER A 91 -12.10 1.31 11.03
CA SER A 91 -12.38 2.33 10.01
C SER A 91 -13.86 2.70 9.91
N TYR A 92 -14.77 1.86 10.38
CA TYR A 92 -16.20 2.15 10.39
C TYR A 92 -16.69 2.77 11.71
N TRP A 93 -15.81 2.94 12.70
CA TRP A 93 -16.16 3.40 14.04
C TRP A 93 -15.71 4.86 14.26
N PRO A 94 -16.64 5.80 14.53
CA PRO A 94 -16.28 7.20 14.77
C PRO A 94 -15.24 7.41 15.89
N GLY A 95 -15.27 6.57 16.94
CA GLY A 95 -14.32 6.64 18.07
C GLY A 95 -12.86 6.36 17.68
N PHE A 96 -12.61 5.74 16.53
CA PHE A 96 -11.27 5.46 16.01
C PHE A 96 -10.88 6.39 14.85
N GLY A 97 -11.60 7.51 14.69
CA GLY A 97 -11.41 8.45 13.57
C GLY A 97 -12.04 8.00 12.26
N GLY A 98 -12.83 6.92 12.30
CA GLY A 98 -13.50 6.33 11.14
C GLY A 98 -14.95 6.77 10.96
N GLY A 99 -15.72 5.94 10.27
CA GLY A 99 -17.13 6.12 9.93
C GLY A 99 -17.45 5.56 8.54
N TYR A 100 -18.72 5.22 8.29
CA TYR A 100 -19.14 4.74 6.97
C TYR A 100 -18.77 5.77 5.88
N ARG A 101 -17.88 5.35 4.96
CA ARG A 101 -17.31 6.20 3.89
C ARG A 101 -16.63 7.47 4.40
N ASN A 102 -16.08 7.45 5.61
CA ASN A 102 -15.31 8.58 6.11
C ASN A 102 -13.94 8.62 5.39
N GLU A 103 -13.65 9.71 4.70
CA GLU A 103 -12.42 9.90 3.92
C GLU A 103 -11.14 9.86 4.78
N ALA A 104 -11.25 10.13 6.09
CA ALA A 104 -10.16 10.02 7.04
C ALA A 104 -9.84 8.56 7.46
N SER A 105 -10.71 7.60 7.12
CA SER A 105 -10.53 6.20 7.51
C SER A 105 -9.42 5.50 6.72
N PHE A 106 -8.85 4.45 7.32
CA PHE A 106 -7.85 3.63 6.65
C PHE A 106 -8.42 2.88 5.43
N ILE A 107 -9.71 2.51 5.46
CA ILE A 107 -10.41 1.92 4.31
C ILE A 107 -10.45 2.87 3.11
N GLU A 108 -10.88 4.12 3.28
CA GLU A 108 -10.90 5.08 2.17
C GLU A 108 -9.47 5.46 1.72
N PHE A 109 -8.51 5.55 2.64
CA PHE A 109 -7.10 5.68 2.30
C PHE A 109 -6.60 4.54 1.40
N SER A 110 -6.95 3.29 1.73
CA SER A 110 -6.56 2.10 0.98
C SER A 110 -7.20 2.06 -0.41
N LYS A 111 -8.46 2.49 -0.54
CA LYS A 111 -9.13 2.62 -1.84
C LYS A 111 -8.43 3.65 -2.74
N ARG A 112 -8.01 4.80 -2.19
CA ARG A 112 -7.20 5.77 -2.95
C ARG A 112 -5.85 5.22 -3.39
N ILE A 113 -5.26 4.26 -2.67
CA ILE A 113 -4.07 3.55 -3.14
C ILE A 113 -4.40 2.67 -4.36
N VAL A 114 -5.55 2.00 -4.36
CA VAL A 114 -6.04 1.24 -5.54
C VAL A 114 -6.18 2.17 -6.73
N ASP A 115 -6.77 3.35 -6.57
CA ASP A 115 -6.85 4.34 -7.65
C ASP A 115 -5.44 4.72 -8.11
N ARG A 116 -4.56 5.17 -7.21
CA ARG A 116 -3.19 5.56 -7.58
C ARG A 116 -2.41 4.45 -8.32
N MET A 117 -2.61 3.17 -7.96
CA MET A 117 -2.02 2.01 -8.64
C MET A 117 -2.46 1.88 -10.11
N HIS A 118 -3.65 2.38 -10.45
CA HIS A 118 -4.29 2.29 -11.77
C HIS A 118 -4.26 3.58 -12.59
N THR A 119 -3.59 4.64 -12.14
CA THR A 119 -3.42 5.91 -12.87
C THR A 119 -2.93 5.75 -14.32
N TRP A 120 -2.30 4.63 -14.65
CA TRP A 120 -1.86 4.30 -16.01
C TRP A 120 -3.00 3.89 -16.95
N TRP A 121 -4.21 3.67 -16.45
CA TRP A 121 -5.33 3.13 -17.22
C TRP A 121 -6.40 4.15 -17.59
N THR A 122 -6.29 5.38 -17.10
CA THR A 122 -7.22 6.46 -17.43
C THR A 122 -6.66 7.38 -18.51
N ASP A 123 -7.56 8.05 -19.23
CA ASP A 123 -7.34 9.20 -20.10
C ASP A 123 -7.99 10.49 -19.54
N GLN A 124 -8.61 10.43 -18.34
CA GLN A 124 -9.26 11.55 -17.67
C GLN A 124 -8.31 12.26 -16.69
N ASP A 125 -7.24 12.87 -17.19
CA ASP A 125 -6.19 13.42 -16.32
C ASP A 125 -6.61 14.61 -15.45
N GLU A 126 -7.65 15.35 -15.85
CA GLU A 126 -8.22 16.42 -15.01
C GLU A 126 -8.87 15.86 -13.73
N LEU A 127 -9.53 14.70 -13.83
CA LEU A 127 -10.25 14.07 -12.72
C LEU A 127 -9.38 13.07 -11.96
N PHE A 128 -8.48 12.39 -12.66
CA PHE A 128 -7.67 11.30 -12.14
C PHE A 128 -6.23 11.42 -12.67
N PRO A 129 -5.45 12.35 -12.10
CA PRO A 129 -4.16 12.71 -12.65
C PRO A 129 -3.15 11.57 -12.56
N TYR A 130 -2.35 11.43 -13.60
CA TYR A 130 -1.22 10.53 -13.60
C TYR A 130 -0.24 10.84 -12.47
N ASN A 131 0.00 9.83 -11.64
CA ASN A 131 1.01 9.94 -10.60
C ASN A 131 2.40 9.66 -11.20
N GLN A 132 3.21 10.71 -11.35
CA GLN A 132 4.55 10.63 -11.92
C GLN A 132 5.49 9.72 -11.14
N GLN A 133 5.30 9.63 -9.82
CA GLN A 133 5.93 8.60 -9.02
C GLN A 133 5.03 7.37 -9.01
N PRO A 134 5.42 6.24 -9.65
CA PRO A 134 4.68 5.01 -9.46
C PRO A 134 4.60 4.75 -7.97
N ILE A 135 3.39 4.61 -7.42
CA ILE A 135 3.34 3.90 -6.15
C ILE A 135 3.84 2.51 -6.49
N ASN A 136 4.94 2.12 -5.86
CA ASN A 136 5.53 0.79 -5.87
C ASN A 136 4.60 -0.25 -5.20
N ILE A 137 3.29 -0.15 -5.43
CA ILE A 137 2.24 -1.08 -5.02
C ILE A 137 1.92 -2.00 -6.19
N ASN A 138 2.03 -3.30 -5.93
CA ASN A 138 1.72 -4.37 -6.87
C ASN A 138 0.30 -4.91 -6.70
N SER A 139 -0.16 -5.04 -5.46
CA SER A 139 -1.54 -5.43 -5.16
C SER A 139 -2.00 -4.85 -3.84
N VAL A 140 -3.30 -4.60 -3.74
CA VAL A 140 -4.03 -4.35 -2.48
C VAL A 140 -5.08 -5.45 -2.35
N ARG A 141 -5.10 -6.16 -1.22
CA ARG A 141 -6.07 -7.25 -0.96
C ARG A 141 -6.84 -6.93 0.30
N PHE A 142 -8.15 -6.85 0.17
CA PHE A 142 -9.07 -6.66 1.28
C PHE A 142 -9.62 -8.02 1.70
N TYR A 143 -9.41 -8.35 2.97
CA TYR A 143 -10.06 -9.46 3.66
C TYR A 143 -10.98 -8.87 4.73
N ASP A 144 -11.78 -9.71 5.38
CA ASP A 144 -12.53 -9.25 6.55
C ASP A 144 -11.54 -8.76 7.62
N SER A 145 -11.66 -7.49 7.99
CA SER A 145 -10.81 -6.80 8.96
C SER A 145 -9.31 -6.69 8.65
N ILE A 146 -8.81 -7.17 7.50
CA ILE A 146 -7.37 -7.13 7.17
C ILE A 146 -7.15 -6.56 5.78
N ILE A 147 -6.16 -5.68 5.61
CA ILE A 147 -5.71 -5.22 4.30
C ILE A 147 -4.24 -5.55 4.11
N ALA A 148 -3.91 -6.22 3.00
CA ALA A 148 -2.54 -6.58 2.65
C ALA A 148 -2.10 -5.87 1.36
N PHE A 149 -0.94 -5.23 1.44
CA PHE A 149 -0.28 -4.51 0.34
C PHE A 149 1.00 -5.25 -0.05
N THR A 150 1.22 -5.49 -1.35
CA THR A 150 2.49 -6.07 -1.84
C THR A 150 3.28 -5.03 -2.62
N LYS A 151 4.61 -4.98 -2.39
CA LYS A 151 5.48 -3.99 -3.01
C LYS A 151 6.08 -4.48 -4.33
N LYS A 152 6.20 -3.57 -5.30
CA LYS A 152 7.03 -3.76 -6.51
C LYS A 152 7.70 -2.45 -6.91
N GLU A 153 9.03 -2.37 -6.75
CA GLU A 153 9.80 -1.15 -7.04
C GLU A 153 9.82 -0.84 -8.53
N ASN A 154 10.11 -1.84 -9.35
CA ASN A 154 10.26 -1.68 -10.80
C ASN A 154 9.00 -2.11 -11.55
N ARG A 155 7.86 -1.45 -11.30
CA ARG A 155 6.67 -1.66 -12.12
C ARG A 155 6.91 -1.06 -13.50
N THR A 156 6.70 -1.86 -14.54
CA THR A 156 6.71 -1.37 -15.92
C THR A 156 5.29 -1.10 -16.38
N HIS A 157 5.12 -0.15 -17.30
CA HIS A 157 3.83 0.06 -17.92
C HIS A 157 3.29 -1.26 -18.48
N PRO A 158 1.97 -1.49 -18.36
CA PRO A 158 1.34 -2.64 -18.98
C PRO A 158 1.58 -2.61 -20.49
N PHE A 159 1.45 -3.77 -21.12
CA PHE A 159 1.48 -3.90 -22.58
C PHE A 159 0.39 -4.88 -22.97
N ASN A 160 -0.22 -4.64 -24.12
CA ASN A 160 -1.16 -5.59 -24.69
C ASN A 160 -0.36 -6.75 -25.29
N ILE A 161 -0.87 -7.96 -25.14
CA ILE A 161 -0.36 -9.13 -25.85
C ILE A 161 -1.30 -9.37 -27.02
N THR A 162 -0.78 -9.28 -28.23
CA THR A 162 -1.55 -9.53 -29.45
C THR A 162 -1.04 -10.80 -30.11
N SER A 163 -1.95 -11.64 -30.61
CA SER A 163 -1.62 -12.82 -31.41
C SER A 163 -2.21 -12.65 -32.81
N VAL A 164 -1.37 -12.62 -33.83
CA VAL A 164 -1.80 -12.53 -35.23
C VAL A 164 -1.12 -13.66 -36.00
N ASN A 165 -1.92 -14.53 -36.63
CA ASN A 165 -1.44 -15.70 -37.37
C ASN A 165 -0.46 -16.58 -36.56
N GLY A 166 -0.74 -16.77 -35.26
CA GLY A 166 0.12 -17.57 -34.36
C GLY A 166 1.38 -16.86 -33.88
N LYS A 167 1.65 -15.62 -34.29
CA LYS A 167 2.77 -14.81 -33.79
C LYS A 167 2.32 -13.91 -32.64
N ILE A 168 2.95 -14.08 -31.49
CA ILE A 168 2.72 -13.26 -30.30
C ILE A 168 3.62 -12.02 -30.37
N SER A 169 3.04 -10.83 -30.18
CA SER A 169 3.76 -9.57 -30.04
C SER A 169 3.27 -8.79 -28.81
N LYS A 170 4.18 -7.99 -28.24
CA LYS A 170 3.84 -7.01 -27.21
C LYS A 170 3.56 -5.68 -27.88
N ASP A 171 2.41 -5.11 -27.60
CA ASP A 171 1.98 -3.82 -28.14
C ASP A 171 1.83 -2.80 -27.01
N ARG A 172 2.61 -1.72 -27.09
CA ARG A 172 2.55 -0.58 -26.18
C ARG A 172 1.87 0.65 -26.83
N ARG A 173 1.31 0.55 -28.03
CA ARG A 173 0.71 1.68 -28.76
C ARG A 173 -0.41 2.38 -27.98
N ALA A 174 -1.21 1.64 -27.22
CA ALA A 174 -2.21 2.20 -26.30
C ALA A 174 -1.61 3.14 -25.22
N PHE A 175 -0.29 3.05 -24.98
CA PHE A 175 0.46 3.89 -24.04
C PHE A 175 1.35 4.91 -24.75
N GLY A 176 1.79 4.65 -25.98
CA GLY A 176 2.59 5.57 -26.81
C GLY A 176 1.78 6.70 -27.48
N LEU A 177 0.45 6.55 -27.58
CA LEU A 177 -0.48 7.59 -28.07
C LEU A 177 -0.77 8.70 -27.04
N ARG A 178 -0.13 8.69 -25.87
CA ARG A 178 -0.51 9.54 -24.75
C ARG A 178 0.27 10.86 -24.66
N GLU A 179 0.17 11.66 -25.73
CA GLU A 179 0.00 13.12 -25.59
C GLU A 179 -1.45 13.48 -25.14
N ARG A 180 -2.18 12.48 -24.62
CA ARG A 180 -3.43 12.55 -23.82
C ARG A 180 -4.61 13.21 -24.54
N GLU A 181 -5.06 12.58 -25.62
CA GLU A 181 -6.45 12.68 -26.10
C GLU A 181 -7.14 11.33 -25.91
N SER A 182 -8.38 11.34 -25.41
CA SER A 182 -9.16 10.12 -25.19
C SER A 182 -9.46 9.41 -26.52
N LEU A 183 -9.25 8.09 -26.56
CA LEU A 183 -9.60 7.27 -27.73
C LEU A 183 -11.12 7.16 -27.93
N PHE A 184 -11.90 7.47 -26.90
CA PHE A 184 -13.36 7.44 -26.91
C PHE A 184 -13.98 8.81 -27.19
N ASP A 185 -13.17 9.88 -27.15
CA ASP A 185 -13.62 11.26 -27.32
C ASP A 185 -13.44 11.75 -28.77
N LYS A 186 -13.74 10.87 -29.73
CA LYS A 186 -13.75 11.25 -31.15
C LYS A 186 -15.12 11.64 -31.69
N ASP A 187 -16.17 11.61 -30.87
CA ASP A 187 -17.45 12.24 -31.16
C ASP A 187 -18.33 12.16 -29.90
N SER A 188 -18.59 13.29 -29.23
CA SER A 188 -19.72 13.45 -28.30
C SER A 188 -21.08 13.44 -29.02
N LYS A 189 -21.27 12.46 -29.92
CA LYS A 189 -22.55 12.13 -30.59
C LYS A 189 -23.27 10.95 -29.92
N PHE A 190 -23.10 10.81 -28.62
CA PHE A 190 -24.04 10.08 -27.78
C PHE A 190 -24.56 11.03 -26.73
N HIS A 191 -25.49 11.91 -27.15
CA HIS A 191 -26.62 12.46 -26.39
C HIS A 191 -27.09 13.78 -27.01
N GLN A 192 -28.10 13.71 -27.88
CA GLN A 192 -29.31 14.55 -27.82
C GLN A 192 -30.26 14.17 -28.98
N ASN A 193 -31.56 14.16 -28.66
CA ASN A 193 -32.65 14.11 -29.63
C ASN A 193 -32.60 15.31 -30.58
#